data_AF-X5WV62-F1
#
_entry.id   AF-X5WV62-F1
#
_cell.length_a   1.000
_cell.length_b   1.000
_cell.length_c   1.000
_cell.angle_alpha   90.00
_cell.angle_beta   90.00
_cell.angle_gamma   90.00
#
_symmetry.space_group_name_H-M   'P 1'
#
loop_
_entity.id
_entity.type
_entity.pdbx_description
1 polymer ?
#
loop_
_entity_poly.entity_id
_entity_poly.type
_entity_poly.pdbx_seq_one_letter_code
_entity_poly.pdbx_strand_id
1 'polypeptide(L)'
;MPHAVYEFIVGAAGDEITMRDNVGAFDLLRIRPRVLRDVSKIDTSITLFGERLSHPIFLAPTAFQRMSHPEGEVAAARGAGEAGAIFTLGTSGTATIEECVATSPVPIWFLLYWQSDRGFNRDLVAQVAAGGAKAICVTVDMPTLGDRRRQMRAGFKIPDALATIPTGLRSRTAALSGSMRQGHVPL
;
A
#
# COMPACT_ATOMS: atom_id res chain seq x y z
N MET A 1 4.18 -12.55 15.40
CA MET A 1 3.78 -11.14 15.28
C MET A 1 2.89 -10.77 16.47
N PRO A 2 3.07 -9.59 17.10
CA PRO A 2 2.22 -9.15 18.21
C PRO A 2 0.74 -9.02 17.81
N HIS A 3 -0.19 -9.32 18.74
CA HIS A 3 -1.62 -9.30 18.47
C HIS A 3 -2.13 -7.96 17.91
N ALA A 4 -1.71 -6.84 18.50
CA ALA A 4 -2.11 -5.50 18.02
C ALA A 4 -1.66 -5.23 16.57
N VAL A 5 -0.48 -5.71 16.18
CA VAL A 5 0.02 -5.59 14.80
C VAL A 5 -0.77 -6.49 13.85
N TYR A 6 -1.08 -7.72 14.28
CA TYR A 6 -1.94 -8.61 13.52
C TYR A 6 -3.31 -7.97 13.24
N GLU A 7 -3.96 -7.43 14.27
CA GLU A 7 -5.26 -6.76 14.17
C GLU A 7 -5.25 -5.50 13.30
N PHE A 8 -4.14 -4.75 13.27
CA PHE A 8 -3.94 -3.64 12.33
C PHE A 8 -3.90 -4.11 10.87
N ILE A 9 -3.26 -5.25 10.61
CA ILE A 9 -3.12 -5.80 9.26
C ILE A 9 -4.43 -6.42 8.78
N VAL A 10 -5.04 -7.29 9.59
CA VAL A 10 -6.19 -8.10 9.15
C VAL A 10 -7.55 -7.47 9.43
N GLY A 11 -7.67 -6.52 10.36
CA GLY A 11 -8.96 -5.96 10.76
C GLY A 11 -9.51 -4.97 9.73
N ALA A 12 -10.81 -4.91 9.50
CA ALA A 12 -11.44 -3.97 8.57
C ALA A 12 -12.37 -2.97 9.27
N ALA A 13 -13.10 -2.18 8.48
CA ALA A 13 -14.03 -1.18 8.99
C ALA A 13 -15.31 -1.83 9.55
N GLY A 14 -15.83 -1.27 10.65
CA GLY A 14 -17.10 -1.65 11.26
C GLY A 14 -17.18 -3.14 11.58
N ASP A 15 -18.21 -3.80 11.05
CA ASP A 15 -18.47 -5.24 11.24
C ASP A 15 -17.87 -6.10 10.11
N GLU A 16 -16.91 -5.54 9.37
CA GLU A 16 -16.11 -6.23 8.35
C GLU A 16 -16.94 -6.89 7.23
N ILE A 17 -18.14 -6.35 6.97
CA ILE A 17 -19.07 -6.86 5.95
C ILE A 17 -18.40 -6.79 4.57
N THR A 18 -17.94 -5.61 4.15
CA THR A 18 -17.26 -5.43 2.86
C THR A 18 -15.98 -6.26 2.74
N MET A 19 -15.25 -6.49 3.83
CA MET A 19 -14.06 -7.36 3.79
C MET A 19 -14.43 -8.79 3.41
N ARG A 20 -15.51 -9.33 3.98
CA ARG A 20 -16.02 -10.67 3.65
C ARG A 20 -16.62 -10.69 2.24
N ASP A 21 -17.38 -9.67 1.88
CA ASP A 21 -18.02 -9.56 0.57
C ASP A 21 -16.98 -9.45 -0.56
N ASN A 22 -15.84 -8.79 -0.34
CA ASN A 22 -14.78 -8.71 -1.34
C ASN A 22 -14.28 -10.09 -1.80
N VAL A 23 -14.20 -11.06 -0.88
CA VAL A 23 -13.83 -12.44 -1.22
C VAL A 23 -15.05 -13.19 -1.75
N GLY A 24 -16.19 -13.11 -1.07
CA GLY A 24 -17.42 -13.81 -1.44
C GLY A 24 -17.96 -13.42 -2.83
N ALA A 25 -17.69 -12.20 -3.29
CA ALA A 25 -18.07 -11.75 -4.63
C ALA A 25 -17.41 -12.57 -5.75
N PHE A 26 -16.17 -13.06 -5.56
CA PHE A 26 -15.53 -13.92 -6.54
C PHE A 26 -16.19 -15.30 -6.63
N ASP A 27 -16.77 -15.81 -5.54
CA ASP A 27 -17.52 -17.08 -5.52
C ASP A 27 -18.84 -17.00 -6.29
N LEU A 28 -19.32 -15.81 -6.63
CA LEU A 28 -20.49 -15.61 -7.48
C LEU A 28 -20.14 -15.74 -8.97
N LEU A 29 -18.87 -15.58 -9.33
CA LEU A 29 -18.42 -15.68 -10.71
C LEU A 29 -18.22 -17.15 -11.11
N ARG A 30 -18.58 -17.49 -12.34
CA ARG A 30 -18.40 -18.82 -12.92
C ARG A 30 -17.49 -18.72 -14.14
N ILE A 31 -16.48 -19.58 -14.21
CA ILE A 31 -15.59 -19.67 -15.37
C ILE A 31 -16.24 -20.60 -16.39
N ARG A 32 -16.36 -20.16 -17.66
CA ARG A 32 -16.77 -21.00 -18.79
C ARG A 32 -15.55 -21.35 -19.63
N PRO A 33 -14.82 -22.45 -19.31
CA PRO A 33 -13.61 -22.79 -20.05
C PRO A 33 -13.92 -23.08 -21.51
N ARG A 34 -13.02 -22.66 -22.41
CA ARG A 34 -13.07 -23.02 -23.83
C ARG A 34 -12.15 -24.21 -24.06
N VAL A 35 -12.73 -25.34 -24.44
CA VAL A 35 -11.99 -26.59 -24.68
C VAL A 35 -11.37 -26.61 -26.08
N LEU A 36 -10.44 -27.54 -26.32
CA LEU A 36 -9.75 -27.73 -27.60
C LEU A 36 -9.04 -26.47 -28.12
N ARG A 37 -8.39 -25.73 -27.22
CA ARG A 37 -7.52 -24.59 -27.55
C ARG A 37 -6.07 -24.99 -27.35
N ASP A 38 -5.22 -24.62 -28.28
CA ASP A 38 -3.77 -24.73 -28.10
C ASP A 38 -3.35 -23.72 -27.01
N VAL A 39 -2.85 -24.27 -25.90
CA VAL A 39 -2.33 -23.52 -24.74
C VAL A 39 -0.86 -23.85 -24.50
N SER A 40 -0.16 -24.40 -25.50
CA SER A 40 1.27 -24.71 -25.42
C SER A 40 2.15 -23.48 -25.17
N LYS A 41 1.65 -22.29 -25.52
CA LYS A 41 2.27 -20.99 -25.22
C LYS A 41 1.22 -20.04 -24.67
N ILE A 42 1.44 -19.55 -23.45
CA ILE A 42 0.57 -18.58 -22.79
C ILE A 42 1.38 -17.30 -22.60
N ASP A 43 0.84 -16.18 -23.07
CA ASP A 43 1.40 -14.85 -22.83
C ASP A 43 0.43 -14.06 -21.95
N THR A 44 0.85 -13.77 -20.71
CA THR A 44 0.10 -12.93 -19.75
C THR A 44 0.55 -11.48 -19.78
N SER A 45 1.54 -11.13 -20.60
CA SER A 45 2.18 -9.82 -20.53
C SER A 45 1.28 -8.72 -21.09
N ILE A 46 1.34 -7.57 -20.43
CA ILE A 46 0.51 -6.39 -20.73
C ILE A 46 1.39 -5.17 -20.91
N THR A 47 0.87 -4.15 -21.60
CA THR A 47 1.48 -2.82 -21.62
C THR A 47 0.60 -1.87 -20.83
N LEU A 48 1.15 -1.25 -19.78
CA LEU A 48 0.43 -0.34 -18.88
C LEU A 48 1.23 0.94 -18.70
N PHE A 49 0.62 2.09 -19.01
CA PHE A 49 1.28 3.42 -18.98
C PHE A 49 2.62 3.49 -19.76
N GLY A 50 2.75 2.70 -20.83
CA GLY A 50 3.96 2.64 -21.65
C GLY A 50 4.99 1.60 -21.23
N GLU A 51 4.79 0.93 -20.08
CA GLU A 51 5.70 -0.11 -19.57
C GLU A 51 5.18 -1.51 -19.92
N ARG A 52 6.07 -2.40 -20.37
CA ARG A 52 5.75 -3.82 -20.61
C ARG A 52 5.95 -4.61 -19.31
N LEU A 53 4.89 -5.27 -18.85
CA LEU A 53 4.87 -6.08 -17.62
C LEU A 53 4.63 -7.55 -17.96
N SER A 54 5.22 -8.46 -17.20
CA SER A 54 5.10 -9.91 -17.40
C SER A 54 3.67 -10.43 -17.19
N HIS A 55 2.89 -9.78 -16.34
CA HIS A 55 1.52 -10.14 -15.99
C HIS A 55 0.75 -8.97 -15.35
N PRO A 56 -0.60 -9.01 -15.30
CA PRO A 56 -1.43 -7.96 -14.73
C PRO A 56 -1.60 -8.04 -13.19
N ILE A 57 -0.55 -8.46 -12.46
CA ILE A 57 -0.58 -8.63 -11.00
C ILE A 57 0.42 -7.66 -10.37
N PHE A 58 -0.04 -6.85 -9.41
CA PHE A 58 0.75 -5.82 -8.71
C PHE A 58 0.62 -5.99 -7.20
N LEU A 59 1.63 -5.52 -6.46
CA LEU A 59 1.56 -5.39 -5.00
C LEU A 59 0.98 -4.02 -4.63
N ALA A 60 -0.23 -4.06 -4.10
CA ALA A 60 -0.93 -2.89 -3.59
C ALA A 60 -0.18 -2.26 -2.39
N PRO A 61 -0.29 -0.94 -2.23
CA PRO A 61 0.36 -0.22 -1.14
C PRO A 61 -0.26 -0.60 0.21
N THR A 62 0.59 -1.02 1.14
CA THR A 62 0.26 -1.21 2.56
C THR A 62 1.19 -0.37 3.42
N ALA A 63 0.82 -0.14 4.68
CA ALA A 63 1.54 0.77 5.57
C ALA A 63 2.39 0.02 6.61
N PHE A 64 3.51 0.64 6.99
CA PHE A 64 4.36 0.22 8.11
C PHE A 64 4.80 -1.26 8.08
N GLN A 65 5.30 -1.74 6.93
CA GLN A 65 5.62 -3.17 6.77
C GLN A 65 6.75 -3.64 7.70
N ARG A 66 7.59 -2.72 8.21
CA ARG A 66 8.59 -3.04 9.25
C ARG A 66 8.00 -3.52 10.58
N MET A 67 6.69 -3.36 10.80
CA MET A 67 5.99 -4.00 11.94
C MET A 67 5.82 -5.51 11.76
N SER A 68 5.79 -6.00 10.52
CA SER A 68 5.62 -7.41 10.17
C SER A 68 6.97 -8.13 10.05
N HIS A 69 7.95 -7.46 9.45
CA HIS A 69 9.28 -8.02 9.20
C HIS A 69 10.35 -6.91 9.18
N PRO A 70 11.56 -7.09 9.75
CA PRO A 70 12.57 -6.03 9.81
C PRO A 70 12.94 -5.38 8.47
N GLU A 71 12.94 -6.14 7.37
CA GLU A 71 13.23 -5.62 6.03
C GLU A 71 12.05 -4.82 5.41
N GLY A 72 10.82 -5.00 5.91
CA GLY A 72 9.63 -4.25 5.49
C GLY A 72 9.45 -4.12 3.98
N GLU A 73 9.20 -2.89 3.53
CA GLU A 73 8.90 -2.55 2.14
C GLU A 73 10.06 -2.87 1.19
N VAL A 74 11.31 -2.90 1.67
CA VAL A 74 12.48 -3.25 0.83
C VAL A 74 12.40 -4.73 0.43
N ALA A 75 12.04 -5.62 1.35
CA ALA A 75 11.83 -7.03 1.03
C ALA A 75 10.62 -7.24 0.11
N ALA A 76 9.54 -6.46 0.29
CA ALA A 76 8.36 -6.52 -0.58
C ALA A 76 8.67 -6.01 -2.00
N ALA A 77 9.43 -4.92 -2.13
CA ALA A 77 9.87 -4.37 -3.41
C ALA A 77 10.76 -5.37 -4.16
N ARG A 78 11.75 -5.96 -3.48
CA ARG A 78 12.59 -7.03 -4.03
C ARG A 78 11.76 -8.22 -4.52
N GLY A 79 10.88 -8.75 -3.67
CA GLY A 79 10.05 -9.91 -4.01
C GLY A 79 9.08 -9.64 -5.17
N ALA A 80 8.47 -8.45 -5.21
CA ALA A 80 7.65 -8.04 -6.35
C ALA A 80 8.47 -7.95 -7.63
N GLY A 81 9.63 -7.31 -7.56
CA GLY A 81 10.54 -7.15 -8.68
C GLY A 81 11.02 -8.48 -9.25
N GLU A 82 11.41 -9.43 -8.41
CA GLU A 82 11.76 -10.81 -8.80
C GLU A 82 10.60 -11.54 -9.48
N ALA A 83 9.37 -11.29 -9.04
CA ALA A 83 8.16 -11.84 -9.67
C ALA A 83 7.76 -11.12 -10.97
N GLY A 84 8.39 -10.00 -11.33
CA GLY A 84 7.96 -9.18 -12.47
C GLY A 84 6.75 -8.29 -12.17
N ALA A 85 6.41 -8.11 -10.88
CA ALA A 85 5.29 -7.32 -10.40
C ALA A 85 5.72 -5.90 -10.03
N ILE A 86 4.84 -4.93 -10.28
CA ILE A 86 4.99 -3.57 -9.75
C ILE A 86 4.74 -3.60 -8.24
N PHE A 87 5.61 -2.95 -7.47
CA PHE A 87 5.36 -2.62 -6.07
C PHE A 87 4.97 -1.15 -5.93
N THR A 88 3.95 -0.86 -5.12
CA THR A 88 3.53 0.51 -4.81
C THR A 88 3.88 0.86 -3.38
N LEU A 89 4.82 1.79 -3.19
CA LEU A 89 5.19 2.30 -1.87
C LEU A 89 4.16 3.32 -1.38
N GLY A 90 3.62 3.18 -0.18
CA GLY A 90 2.65 4.12 0.38
C GLY A 90 3.29 5.30 1.10
N THR A 91 2.58 6.44 1.17
CA THR A 91 2.97 7.62 2.01
C THR A 91 3.24 7.24 3.48
N SER A 92 2.66 6.14 3.97
CA SER A 92 2.88 5.58 5.31
C SER A 92 3.81 4.35 5.31
N GLY A 93 4.74 4.28 4.36
CA GLY A 93 5.78 3.25 4.31
C GLY A 93 6.92 3.52 5.28
N THR A 94 7.65 2.47 5.64
CA THR A 94 8.79 2.53 6.57
C THR A 94 10.17 2.46 5.90
N ALA A 95 10.22 2.44 4.58
CA ALA A 95 11.43 2.52 3.76
C ALA A 95 11.39 3.77 2.87
N THR A 96 12.53 4.18 2.31
CA THR A 96 12.55 5.25 1.30
C THR A 96 12.20 4.74 -0.09
N ILE A 97 11.80 5.66 -0.98
CA ILE A 97 11.56 5.32 -2.38
C ILE A 97 12.83 4.79 -3.06
N GLU A 98 13.99 5.35 -2.75
CA GLU A 98 15.28 4.95 -3.31
C GLU A 98 15.68 3.54 -2.86
N GLU A 99 15.45 3.18 -1.58
CA GLU A 99 15.67 1.81 -1.09
C GLU A 99 14.82 0.79 -1.85
N CYS A 100 13.56 1.14 -2.16
CA CYS A 100 12.65 0.28 -2.93
C CYS A 100 13.06 0.19 -4.41
N VAL A 101 13.41 1.32 -5.04
CA VAL A 101 13.83 1.38 -6.44
C VAL A 101 15.14 0.62 -6.65
N ALA A 102 16.08 0.70 -5.71
CA ALA A 102 17.37 0.02 -5.80
C ALA A 102 17.27 -1.52 -5.78
N THR A 103 16.14 -2.07 -5.33
CA THR A 103 15.95 -3.52 -5.14
C THR A 103 15.01 -4.18 -6.14
N SER A 104 14.34 -3.40 -6.99
CA SER A 104 13.37 -3.91 -7.97
C SER A 104 13.84 -3.66 -9.41
N PRO A 105 13.93 -4.70 -10.28
CA PRO A 105 14.16 -4.51 -11.71
C PRO A 105 12.92 -4.00 -12.46
N VAL A 106 11.75 -3.94 -11.80
CA VAL A 106 10.48 -3.46 -12.36
C VAL A 106 10.17 -2.08 -11.78
N PRO A 107 9.48 -1.18 -12.53
CA PRO A 107 8.98 0.08 -12.01
C PRO A 107 8.35 0.02 -10.61
N ILE A 108 8.73 0.99 -9.77
CA ILE A 108 8.06 1.26 -8.48
C ILE A 108 7.05 2.39 -8.66
N TRP A 109 5.87 2.23 -8.07
CA TRP A 109 4.85 3.27 -7.97
C TRP A 109 4.81 3.85 -6.56
N PHE A 110 4.17 5.01 -6.39
CA PHE A 110 4.02 5.65 -5.10
C PHE A 110 2.55 6.02 -4.81
N LEU A 111 2.00 5.60 -3.68
CA LEU A 111 0.70 6.04 -3.20
C LEU A 111 0.81 7.34 -2.42
N LEU A 112 0.00 8.33 -2.82
CA LEU A 112 -0.09 9.66 -2.22
C LEU A 112 -1.40 9.82 -1.42
N TYR A 113 -1.26 10.06 -0.12
CA TYR A 113 -2.33 10.67 0.68
C TYR A 113 -2.24 12.19 0.61
N TRP A 114 -3.22 12.82 -0.03
CA TRP A 114 -3.24 14.26 -0.22
C TRP A 114 -3.34 15.00 1.12
N GLN A 115 -2.35 15.84 1.42
CA GLN A 115 -2.34 16.69 2.61
C GLN A 115 -2.97 18.07 2.32
N SER A 116 -3.46 18.75 3.35
CA SER A 116 -3.99 20.12 3.21
C SER A 116 -2.92 21.11 2.75
N ASP A 117 -1.66 20.91 3.15
CA ASP A 117 -0.52 21.68 2.70
C ASP A 117 -0.14 21.28 1.26
N ARG A 118 -0.50 22.13 0.29
CA ARG A 118 -0.18 21.93 -1.12
C ARG A 118 1.32 22.01 -1.41
N GLY A 119 2.06 22.80 -0.63
CA GLY A 119 3.52 22.89 -0.75
C GLY A 119 4.18 21.57 -0.38
N PHE A 120 3.72 20.96 0.72
CA PHE A 120 4.14 19.62 1.11
C PHE A 120 3.86 18.58 0.02
N ASN A 121 2.64 18.54 -0.55
CA ASN A 121 2.32 17.57 -1.61
C ASN A 121 3.21 17.75 -2.84
N ARG A 122 3.45 18.99 -3.26
CA ARG A 122 4.34 19.30 -4.39
C ARG A 122 5.75 18.79 -4.12
N ASP A 123 6.29 19.09 -2.94
CA ASP A 123 7.66 18.71 -2.59
C ASP A 123 7.80 17.18 -2.46
N LEU A 124 6.79 16.51 -1.89
CA LEU A 124 6.73 15.05 -1.80
C LEU A 124 6.69 14.41 -3.19
N VAL A 125 5.81 14.87 -4.09
CA VAL A 125 5.72 14.35 -5.47
C VAL A 125 7.04 14.57 -6.22
N ALA A 126 7.66 15.74 -6.09
CA ALA A 126 8.94 16.03 -6.71
C ALA A 126 10.05 15.08 -6.21
N GLN A 127 10.09 14.81 -4.90
CA GLN A 127 11.07 13.90 -4.32
C GLN A 127 10.87 12.45 -4.75
N VAL A 128 9.65 11.92 -4.72
CA VAL A 128 9.42 10.52 -5.11
C VAL A 128 9.64 10.32 -6.61
N ALA A 129 9.33 11.32 -7.44
CA ALA A 129 9.66 11.28 -8.86
C ALA A 129 11.18 11.29 -9.08
N ALA A 130 11.92 12.16 -8.38
CA ALA A 130 13.39 12.21 -8.43
C ALA A 130 14.03 10.91 -7.90
N GLY A 131 13.41 10.28 -6.89
CA GLY A 131 13.81 8.99 -6.33
C GLY A 131 13.47 7.78 -7.21
N GLY A 132 12.83 7.98 -8.36
CA GLY A 132 12.61 6.95 -9.38
C GLY A 132 11.20 6.37 -9.46
N ALA A 133 10.22 6.89 -8.71
CA ALA A 133 8.84 6.47 -8.84
C ALA A 133 8.30 6.76 -10.26
N LYS A 134 7.67 5.77 -10.89
CA LYS A 134 7.17 5.87 -12.28
C LYS A 134 5.72 6.32 -12.40
N ALA A 135 4.94 6.17 -11.33
CA ALA A 135 3.55 6.63 -11.28
C ALA A 135 3.15 7.01 -9.86
N ILE A 136 2.13 7.86 -9.76
CA ILE A 136 1.50 8.26 -8.50
C ILE A 136 0.08 7.69 -8.44
N CYS A 137 -0.22 6.94 -7.38
CA CYS A 137 -1.56 6.47 -7.04
C CYS A 137 -2.16 7.41 -5.98
N VAL A 138 -3.12 8.26 -6.35
CA VAL A 138 -3.74 9.19 -5.41
C VAL A 138 -4.91 8.50 -4.70
N THR A 139 -4.86 8.43 -3.37
CA THR A 139 -5.98 7.92 -2.58
C THR A 139 -7.03 9.01 -2.39
N VAL A 140 -8.27 8.72 -2.80
CA VAL A 140 -9.38 9.69 -2.81
C VAL A 140 -10.57 9.26 -1.95
N ASP A 141 -10.51 8.08 -1.32
CA ASP A 141 -11.58 7.47 -0.52
C ASP A 141 -11.34 7.53 1.00
N MET A 142 -10.26 8.17 1.44
CA MET A 142 -9.89 8.31 2.86
C MET A 142 -9.84 9.78 3.31
N PRO A 143 -10.97 10.52 3.29
CA PRO A 143 -11.02 11.87 3.87
C PRO A 143 -10.89 11.86 5.40
N THR A 144 -11.26 10.74 6.04
CA THR A 144 -11.10 10.46 7.47
C THR A 144 -10.63 9.01 7.65
N LEU A 145 -10.13 8.68 8.84
CA LEU A 145 -9.78 7.29 9.19
C LEU A 145 -11.05 6.44 9.33
N GLY A 146 -11.00 5.20 8.84
CA GLY A 146 -12.09 4.24 9.01
C GLY A 146 -12.23 3.73 10.45
N ASP A 147 -13.45 3.33 10.83
CA ASP A 147 -13.77 2.73 12.14
C ASP A 147 -13.24 1.28 12.24
N ARG A 148 -11.94 1.12 12.57
CA ARG A 148 -11.30 -0.21 12.70
C ARG A 148 -11.38 -0.72 14.14
N ARG A 149 -12.56 -1.18 14.54
CA ARG A 149 -12.90 -1.57 15.94
C ARG A 149 -11.98 -2.62 16.54
N ARG A 150 -11.56 -3.62 15.78
CA ARG A 150 -10.64 -4.67 16.28
C ARG A 150 -9.25 -4.11 16.60
N GLN A 151 -8.70 -3.30 15.69
CA GLN A 151 -7.45 -2.58 15.90
C GLN A 151 -7.52 -1.70 17.15
N MET A 152 -8.63 -0.96 17.34
CA MET A 152 -8.85 -0.13 18.53
C MET A 152 -8.90 -0.95 19.82
N ARG A 153 -9.66 -2.06 19.86
CA ARG A 153 -9.72 -2.97 21.01
C ARG A 153 -8.37 -3.62 21.33
N ALA A 154 -7.57 -3.89 20.31
CA ALA A 154 -6.24 -4.45 20.47
C ALA A 154 -5.20 -3.41 20.97
N GLY A 155 -5.59 -2.13 21.11
CA GLY A 155 -4.73 -1.07 21.61
C GLY A 155 -3.58 -0.73 20.67
N PHE A 156 -3.76 -0.90 19.36
CA PHE A 156 -2.69 -0.66 18.39
C PHE A 156 -2.23 0.80 18.40
N LYS A 157 -0.91 0.96 18.35
CA LYS A 157 -0.22 2.24 18.18
C LYS A 157 0.95 2.04 17.24
N ILE A 158 1.20 3.04 16.40
CA ILE A 158 2.41 3.05 15.57
C ILE A 158 3.62 3.28 16.49
N PRO A 159 4.64 2.42 16.45
CA PRO A 159 5.89 2.67 17.17
C PRO A 159 6.54 3.97 16.70
N ASP A 160 7.02 4.82 17.61
CA ASP A 160 7.62 6.12 17.27
C ASP A 160 8.80 5.98 16.28
N ALA A 161 9.55 4.87 16.38
CA ALA A 161 10.66 4.55 15.48
C ALA A 161 10.25 4.36 14.01
N LEU A 162 8.96 4.12 13.74
CA LEU A 162 8.40 3.88 12.40
C LEU A 162 7.55 5.05 11.88
N ALA A 163 7.38 6.12 12.68
CA ALA A 163 6.55 7.27 12.35
C ALA A 163 7.27 8.29 11.43
N THR A 164 7.79 7.82 10.30
CA THR A 164 8.50 8.63 9.30
C THR A 164 7.86 8.46 7.93
N ILE A 165 7.86 9.52 7.11
CA ILE A 165 7.41 9.45 5.72
C ILE A 165 8.58 8.89 4.87
N PRO A 166 8.32 8.10 3.82
CA PRO A 166 9.31 7.52 2.89
C PRO A 166 10.27 8.47 2.17
N THR A 167 10.27 9.76 2.50
CA THR A 167 11.23 10.74 1.97
C THR A 167 11.94 11.51 3.09
N GLY A 168 11.74 11.14 4.36
CA GLY A 168 12.24 11.87 5.52
C GLY A 168 11.54 13.21 5.76
N LEU A 169 10.64 13.65 4.87
CA LEU A 169 9.82 14.83 5.08
C LEU A 169 8.95 14.64 6.33
N ARG A 170 8.91 15.66 7.17
CA ARG A 170 7.88 15.79 8.22
C ARG A 170 6.78 16.69 7.66
N SER A 171 5.54 16.22 7.68
CA SER A 171 4.41 17.11 7.42
C SER A 171 4.47 18.28 8.40
N ARG A 172 4.44 19.53 7.89
CA ARG A 172 4.40 20.74 8.72
C ARG A 172 3.12 20.83 9.56
N THR A 173 2.09 20.10 9.14
CA THR A 173 0.81 19.89 9.82
C THR A 173 0.73 18.40 10.18
N ALA A 174 1.05 18.06 11.43
CA ALA A 174 1.08 16.69 11.94
C ALA A 174 -0.32 16.02 11.92
N ALA A 175 -0.79 15.55 10.75
CA ALA A 175 -2.12 14.93 10.62
C ALA A 175 -2.07 13.41 10.80
N LEU A 176 -1.00 12.75 10.34
CA LEU A 176 -0.90 11.28 10.44
C LEU A 176 -0.57 10.79 11.86
N SER A 177 0.13 11.60 12.68
CA SER A 177 0.39 11.28 14.10
C SER A 177 -0.68 11.81 15.06
N GLY A 178 -1.39 12.88 14.69
CA GLY A 178 -2.43 13.49 15.53
C GLY A 178 -3.74 12.70 15.55
N SER A 179 -4.18 12.20 14.40
CA SER A 179 -5.47 11.48 14.28
C SER A 179 -5.45 10.08 14.89
N MET A 180 -4.31 9.39 14.93
CA MET A 180 -4.18 8.10 15.61
C MET A 180 -3.95 8.21 17.13
N ARG A 181 -3.75 9.41 17.68
CA ARG A 181 -3.60 9.64 19.13
C ARG A 181 -4.92 9.80 19.86
N GLN A 182 -6.04 10.07 19.17
CA GLN A 182 -7.34 10.26 19.82
C GLN A 182 -8.31 9.16 19.42
N GLY A 183 -8.32 8.09 20.23
CA GLY A 183 -9.40 7.11 20.27
C GLY A 183 -10.68 7.68 20.89
N HIS A 184 -11.12 8.87 20.47
CA HIS A 184 -12.36 9.47 20.93
C HIS A 184 -13.00 10.28 19.81
N VAL A 185 -13.95 9.67 19.11
CA VAL A 185 -15.00 10.39 18.40
C VAL A 185 -16.17 10.47 19.38
N PRO A 186 -16.50 11.64 19.94
CA PRO A 186 -17.76 11.81 20.66
C PRO A 186 -18.92 11.66 19.67
N LEU A 187 -19.97 10.96 20.09
CA LEU A 187 -21.26 10.91 19.39
C LEU A 187 -21.85 12.32 19.23
#